data_AF-A0A7X6DUB5-F1
#
_entry.id   AF-A0A7X6DUB5-F1
#
_cell.length_a   1.000
_cell.length_b   1.000
_cell.length_c   1.000
_cell.angle_alpha   90.00
_cell.angle_beta   90.00
_cell.angle_gamma   90.00
#
_symmetry.space_group_name_H-M   'P 1'
#
loop_
_entity.id
_entity.type
_entity.pdbx_description
1 polymer ?
#
loop_
_entity_poly.entity_id
_entity_poly.type
_entity_poly.pdbx_seq_one_letter_code
_entity_poly.pdbx_strand_id
1 'polypeptide(L)'
;MFDRVSGGFVLDETGASLFSEVAKMVRDEIDLLEVSSRCRVNPTTLRKILEARPVSHYTEKKIRTALGLTALSQAEISNRPSTVERLRELHRIYREKKSLAAVGRTMGLSRERVRQLLVRGAKIGLFEYPFPRPSVPSRRKILDDYKKCLRLDAAAEVNRLSLESLRRLCRSYRITREELAKIRSDRQQMACVDLYILLAQEVGHHPTATELLRLKAGRSLQWQIRKGWGSLRNFRKALGITPPLPRRRKQEMRTRWKKA
;
A
#
# COMPACT_ATOMS: atom_id res chain seq x y z
N MET A 1 -9.19 -78.71 -3.35
CA MET A 1 -7.92 -78.14 -3.85
C MET A 1 -8.26 -77.31 -5.07
N PHE A 2 -8.27 -75.98 -4.95
CA PHE A 2 -8.50 -75.08 -6.07
C PHE A 2 -7.29 -74.15 -6.19
N ASP A 3 -6.64 -74.24 -7.34
CA ASP A 3 -5.45 -73.48 -7.70
C ASP A 3 -5.73 -71.98 -7.76
N ARG A 4 -4.91 -71.21 -7.03
CA ARG A 4 -4.83 -69.76 -7.16
C ARG A 4 -3.96 -69.44 -8.36
N VAL A 5 -4.59 -69.16 -9.49
CA VAL A 5 -3.93 -68.53 -10.64
C VAL A 5 -3.56 -67.10 -10.24
N SER A 6 -2.26 -66.87 -10.03
CA SER A 6 -1.69 -65.54 -9.85
C SER A 6 -1.66 -64.83 -11.19
N GLY A 7 -2.64 -63.95 -11.41
CA GLY A 7 -2.64 -62.99 -12.51
C GLY A 7 -1.58 -61.93 -12.26
N GLY A 8 -0.38 -62.13 -12.83
CA GLY A 8 0.64 -61.10 -12.91
C GLY A 8 0.13 -59.93 -13.74
N PHE A 9 0.03 -58.76 -13.11
CA PHE A 9 -0.12 -57.49 -13.83
C PHE A 9 1.13 -57.26 -14.66
N VAL A 10 1.02 -57.45 -15.98
CA VAL A 10 2.00 -56.99 -16.94
C VAL A 10 1.98 -55.46 -16.91
N LEU A 11 3.00 -54.86 -16.28
CA LEU A 11 3.29 -53.44 -16.46
C LEU A 11 3.81 -53.29 -17.90
N ASP A 12 2.93 -52.81 -18.76
CA ASP A 12 3.23 -52.40 -20.13
C ASP A 12 4.21 -51.20 -20.08
N GLU A 13 5.51 -51.50 -20.09
CA GLU A 13 6.64 -50.56 -19.98
C GLU A 13 6.96 -49.81 -21.29
N THR A 14 6.02 -49.73 -22.24
CA THR A 14 6.24 -49.05 -23.53
C THR A 14 5.52 -47.71 -23.71
N GLY A 15 4.74 -47.27 -22.72
CA GLY A 15 4.13 -45.94 -22.75
C GLY A 15 5.12 -44.86 -22.35
N ALA A 16 5.48 -43.96 -23.28
CA ALA A 16 6.25 -42.75 -22.95
C ALA A 16 5.68 -42.09 -21.69
N SER A 17 6.53 -41.89 -20.67
CA SER A 17 6.11 -41.33 -19.39
C SER A 17 5.40 -40.00 -19.62
N LEU A 18 4.20 -39.84 -19.06
CA LEU A 18 3.40 -38.62 -19.19
C LEU A 18 4.20 -37.37 -18.78
N PHE A 19 5.08 -37.52 -17.79
CA PHE A 19 6.02 -36.48 -17.39
C PHE A 19 6.87 -35.99 -18.55
N SER A 20 7.55 -36.90 -19.25
CA SER A 20 8.47 -36.58 -20.34
C SER A 20 7.76 -35.87 -21.49
N GLU A 21 6.53 -36.27 -21.81
CA GLU A 21 5.75 -35.63 -22.88
C GLU A 21 5.26 -34.22 -22.49
N VAL A 22 4.76 -34.05 -21.26
CA VAL A 22 4.37 -32.72 -20.77
C VAL A 22 5.59 -31.81 -20.64
N ALA A 23 6.74 -32.33 -20.19
CA ALA A 23 7.99 -31.57 -20.06
C ALA A 23 8.57 -31.11 -21.42
N LYS A 24 8.41 -31.90 -22.49
CA LYS A 24 8.79 -31.47 -23.85
C LYS A 24 7.97 -30.29 -24.35
N MET A 25 6.68 -30.24 -23.99
CA MET A 25 5.74 -29.24 -24.46
C MET A 25 5.69 -27.98 -23.60
N VAL A 26 6.04 -28.06 -22.31
CA VAL A 26 5.95 -26.94 -21.37
C VAL A 26 7.34 -26.43 -21.00
N ARG A 27 7.78 -25.36 -21.66
CA ARG A 27 9.07 -24.69 -21.36
C ARG A 27 8.88 -23.48 -20.47
N ASP A 28 7.76 -22.78 -20.63
CA ASP A 28 7.43 -21.60 -19.85
C ASP A 28 5.97 -21.60 -19.36
N GLU A 29 5.57 -20.51 -18.70
CA GLU A 29 4.23 -20.36 -18.15
C GLU A 29 3.16 -20.15 -19.26
N ILE A 30 3.56 -19.72 -20.46
CA ILE A 30 2.67 -19.56 -21.62
C ILE A 30 2.33 -20.95 -22.15
N ASP A 31 3.34 -21.77 -22.40
CA ASP A 31 3.18 -23.16 -22.84
C ASP A 31 2.32 -23.95 -21.85
N LEU A 32 2.55 -23.76 -20.54
CA LEU A 32 1.76 -24.39 -19.49
C LEU A 32 0.26 -24.06 -19.64
N LEU A 33 -0.07 -22.79 -19.94
CA LEU A 33 -1.45 -22.36 -20.14
C LEU A 33 -2.04 -22.92 -21.44
N GLU A 34 -1.27 -22.98 -22.52
CA GLU A 34 -1.73 -23.56 -23.79
C GLU A 34 -1.99 -25.06 -23.67
N VAL A 35 -1.04 -25.81 -23.12
CA VAL A 35 -1.18 -27.27 -22.90
C VAL A 35 -2.31 -27.55 -21.93
N SER A 36 -2.48 -26.75 -20.87
CA SER A 36 -3.60 -26.92 -19.92
C SER A 36 -4.96 -26.71 -20.58
N SER A 37 -5.05 -25.72 -21.47
CA SER A 37 -6.27 -25.41 -22.22
C SER A 37 -6.59 -26.54 -23.19
N ARG A 38 -5.58 -27.04 -23.92
CA ARG A 38 -5.71 -28.17 -24.84
C ARG A 38 -6.17 -29.44 -24.12
N CYS A 39 -5.62 -29.70 -22.94
CA CYS A 39 -5.95 -30.89 -22.14
C CYS A 39 -7.23 -30.73 -21.29
N ARG A 40 -7.84 -29.54 -21.27
CA ARG A 40 -8.99 -29.19 -20.40
C ARG A 40 -8.74 -29.55 -18.93
N VAL A 41 -7.55 -29.24 -18.43
CA VAL A 41 -7.15 -29.44 -17.02
C VAL A 41 -6.64 -28.13 -16.43
N ASN A 42 -6.64 -28.03 -15.10
CA ASN A 42 -6.06 -26.86 -14.45
C ASN A 42 -4.53 -26.82 -14.64
N PRO A 43 -3.90 -25.64 -14.80
CA PRO A 43 -2.45 -25.52 -14.90
C PRO A 43 -1.72 -26.14 -13.69
N THR A 44 -2.33 -26.09 -12.50
CA THR A 44 -1.80 -26.73 -11.29
C THR A 44 -1.69 -28.24 -11.41
N THR A 45 -2.59 -28.88 -12.17
CA THR A 45 -2.54 -30.32 -12.44
C THR A 45 -1.34 -30.67 -13.32
N LEU A 46 -1.06 -29.86 -14.35
CA LEU A 46 0.14 -30.06 -15.17
C LEU A 46 1.42 -29.78 -14.38
N ARG A 47 1.42 -28.78 -13.48
CA ARG A 47 2.55 -28.56 -12.56
C ARG A 47 2.82 -29.75 -11.66
N LYS A 48 1.77 -30.41 -11.13
CA LYS A 48 1.95 -31.64 -10.35
C LYS A 48 2.66 -32.72 -11.17
N ILE A 49 2.28 -32.89 -12.43
CA ILE A 49 2.96 -33.83 -13.33
C ILE A 49 4.42 -33.43 -13.52
N LEU A 50 4.70 -32.15 -13.83
CA LEU A 50 6.07 -31.62 -13.96
C LEU A 50 6.89 -31.68 -12.65
N GLU A 51 6.25 -31.80 -11.49
CA GLU A 51 6.89 -32.04 -10.19
C GLU A 51 7.01 -33.53 -9.85
N ALA A 52 6.75 -34.43 -10.81
CA ALA A 52 6.70 -35.88 -10.65
C ALA A 52 5.73 -36.37 -9.54
N ARG A 53 4.68 -35.58 -9.25
CA ARG A 53 3.66 -35.93 -8.27
C ARG A 53 2.52 -36.71 -8.93
N PRO A 54 1.96 -37.73 -8.24
CA PRO A 54 0.87 -38.51 -8.80
C PRO A 54 -0.38 -37.66 -9.00
N VAL A 55 -1.05 -37.90 -10.12
CA VAL A 55 -2.39 -37.39 -10.43
C VAL A 55 -3.37 -38.56 -10.53
N SER A 56 -4.66 -38.31 -10.42
CA SER A 56 -5.64 -39.41 -10.54
C SER A 56 -5.57 -40.05 -11.92
N HIS A 57 -5.76 -41.36 -11.97
CA HIS A 57 -5.74 -42.15 -13.20
C HIS A 57 -6.68 -41.58 -14.29
N TYR A 58 -7.86 -41.10 -13.89
CA TYR A 58 -8.79 -40.42 -14.81
C TYR A 58 -8.19 -39.16 -15.45
N THR A 59 -7.48 -38.34 -14.66
CA THR A 59 -6.83 -37.11 -15.15
C THR A 59 -5.69 -37.44 -16.11
N GLU A 60 -4.88 -38.44 -15.77
CA GLU A 60 -3.79 -38.92 -16.62
C GLU A 60 -4.31 -39.46 -17.96
N LYS A 61 -5.34 -40.32 -17.93
CA LYS A 61 -5.99 -40.83 -19.16
C LYS A 61 -6.50 -39.69 -20.04
N LYS A 62 -7.15 -38.68 -19.44
CA LYS A 62 -7.66 -37.50 -20.15
C LYS A 62 -6.54 -36.69 -20.82
N ILE A 63 -5.41 -36.49 -20.13
CA ILE A 63 -4.27 -35.76 -20.68
C ILE A 63 -3.62 -36.55 -21.81
N ARG A 64 -3.39 -37.87 -21.63
CA ARG A 64 -2.81 -38.72 -22.68
C ARG A 64 -3.67 -38.71 -23.96
N THR A 65 -4.99 -38.81 -23.83
CA THR A 65 -5.90 -38.69 -24.97
C THR A 65 -5.82 -37.31 -25.63
N ALA A 66 -5.82 -36.22 -24.86
CA ALA A 66 -5.76 -34.86 -25.40
C ALA A 66 -4.41 -34.52 -26.08
N LEU A 67 -3.33 -35.17 -25.66
CA LEU A 67 -2.00 -35.06 -26.27
C LEU A 67 -1.83 -36.00 -27.48
N GLY A 68 -2.82 -36.85 -27.79
CA GLY A 68 -2.74 -37.81 -28.89
C GLY A 68 -1.84 -39.01 -28.60
N LEU A 69 -1.54 -39.28 -27.32
CA LEU A 69 -0.70 -40.41 -26.88
C LEU A 69 -1.48 -41.73 -26.83
N THR A 70 -2.79 -41.71 -27.08
CA THR A 70 -3.65 -42.90 -27.12
C THR A 70 -4.46 -42.90 -28.42
N ALA A 71 -4.46 -44.01 -29.15
CA ALA A 71 -4.97 -44.14 -30.52
C ALA A 71 -6.51 -44.08 -30.69
N LEU A 72 -7.26 -43.69 -29.66
CA LEU A 72 -8.72 -43.64 -29.73
C LEU A 72 -9.19 -42.19 -29.73
N SER A 73 -9.65 -41.78 -30.91
CA SER A 73 -10.42 -40.58 -31.19
C SER A 73 -9.58 -39.28 -31.29
N GLN A 74 -9.37 -38.83 -32.53
CA GLN A 74 -9.32 -37.41 -32.89
C GLN A 74 -10.69 -36.77 -32.54
N ALA A 75 -11.05 -36.74 -31.26
CA ALA A 75 -12.24 -36.07 -30.80
C ALA A 75 -11.98 -34.57 -30.89
N GLU A 76 -12.56 -33.95 -31.92
CA GLU A 76 -12.90 -32.54 -32.02
C GLU A 76 -11.91 -31.61 -31.32
N ILE A 77 -10.91 -31.15 -32.08
CA ILE A 77 -10.08 -30.02 -31.71
C ILE A 77 -11.02 -28.90 -31.29
N SER A 78 -11.14 -28.73 -29.99
CA SER A 78 -12.05 -27.81 -29.34
C SER A 78 -11.74 -26.40 -29.87
N ASN A 79 -12.59 -25.84 -30.74
CA ASN A 79 -12.54 -24.46 -31.26
C ASN A 79 -12.69 -23.38 -30.17
N ARG A 80 -12.45 -23.73 -28.91
CA ARG A 80 -12.51 -22.81 -27.78
C ARG A 80 -11.19 -22.07 -27.72
N PRO A 81 -11.21 -20.73 -27.76
CA PRO A 81 -9.99 -19.95 -27.73
C PRO A 81 -9.19 -20.26 -26.47
N SER A 82 -7.89 -20.43 -26.63
CA SER A 82 -6.99 -20.74 -25.54
C SER A 82 -6.99 -19.60 -24.51
N THR A 83 -6.56 -19.90 -23.28
CA THR A 83 -6.45 -18.85 -22.25
C THR A 83 -5.52 -17.73 -22.69
N VAL A 84 -4.47 -18.06 -23.46
CA VAL A 84 -3.50 -17.12 -24.00
C VAL A 84 -4.13 -16.26 -25.09
N GLU A 85 -4.87 -16.85 -26.03
CA GLU A 85 -5.59 -16.12 -27.08
C GLU A 85 -6.58 -15.13 -26.49
N ARG A 86 -7.33 -15.55 -25.46
CA ARG A 86 -8.27 -14.67 -24.76
C ARG A 86 -7.58 -13.47 -24.09
N LEU A 87 -6.36 -13.66 -23.56
CA LEU A 87 -5.58 -12.58 -22.97
C LEU A 87 -5.03 -11.63 -24.03
N ARG A 88 -4.55 -12.15 -25.17
CA ARG A 88 -4.11 -11.33 -26.32
C ARG A 88 -5.26 -10.48 -26.87
N GLU A 89 -6.43 -11.10 -27.04
CA GLU A 89 -7.63 -10.41 -27.50
C GLU A 89 -8.05 -9.28 -26.55
N LEU A 90 -8.06 -9.56 -25.25
CA LEU A 90 -8.36 -8.56 -24.23
C LEU A 90 -7.37 -7.38 -24.26
N HIS A 91 -6.08 -7.65 -24.47
CA HIS A 91 -5.06 -6.60 -24.60
C HIS A 91 -5.22 -5.79 -25.89
N ARG A 92 -5.60 -6.42 -27.01
CA ARG A 92 -5.93 -5.73 -28.26
C ARG A 92 -7.06 -4.72 -28.07
N ILE A 93 -8.19 -5.16 -27.51
CA ILE A 93 -9.34 -4.29 -27.22
C ILE A 93 -8.94 -3.19 -26.24
N TYR A 94 -8.08 -3.49 -25.26
CA TYR A 94 -7.57 -2.48 -24.34
C TYR A 94 -6.71 -1.42 -25.05
N ARG A 95 -5.86 -1.79 -26.01
CA ARG A 95 -5.06 -0.83 -26.79
C ARG A 95 -5.94 0.09 -27.63
N GLU A 96 -7.02 -0.44 -28.20
CA GLU A 96 -7.99 0.34 -28.98
C GLU A 96 -8.79 1.31 -28.10
N LYS A 97 -9.36 0.82 -27.00
CA LYS A 97 -10.31 1.60 -26.18
C LYS A 97 -9.67 2.43 -25.08
N LYS A 98 -8.43 2.12 -24.70
CA LYS A 98 -7.64 2.74 -23.60
C LYS A 98 -8.37 2.86 -22.26
N SER A 99 -9.48 2.14 -22.07
CA SER A 99 -10.33 2.22 -20.88
C SER A 99 -10.78 0.84 -20.42
N LEU A 100 -10.45 0.51 -19.17
CA LEU A 100 -10.81 -0.78 -18.55
C LEU A 100 -12.32 -1.01 -18.50
N ALA A 101 -13.10 0.06 -18.27
CA ALA A 101 -14.57 -0.05 -18.22
C ALA A 101 -15.15 -0.32 -19.62
N ALA A 102 -14.59 0.30 -20.66
CA ALA A 102 -15.03 0.08 -22.03
C ALA A 102 -14.71 -1.34 -22.51
N VAL A 103 -13.51 -1.85 -22.19
CA VAL A 103 -13.14 -3.26 -22.45
C VAL A 103 -14.08 -4.21 -21.70
N GLY A 104 -14.38 -3.90 -20.44
CA GLY A 104 -15.31 -4.69 -19.62
C GLY A 104 -16.69 -4.81 -20.26
N ARG A 105 -17.26 -3.71 -20.77
CA ARG A 105 -18.54 -3.72 -21.49
C ARG A 105 -18.50 -4.59 -22.75
N THR A 106 -17.39 -4.58 -23.49
CA THR A 106 -17.25 -5.37 -24.72
C THR A 106 -17.06 -6.86 -24.47
N MET A 107 -16.34 -7.23 -23.40
CA MET A 107 -16.09 -8.63 -23.06
C MET A 107 -17.07 -9.23 -22.05
N GLY A 108 -18.07 -8.46 -21.59
CA GLY A 108 -18.98 -8.86 -20.52
C GLY A 108 -18.28 -9.09 -19.16
N LEU A 109 -17.24 -8.31 -18.87
CA LEU A 109 -16.42 -8.42 -17.65
C LEU A 109 -16.51 -7.15 -16.81
N SER A 110 -16.34 -7.29 -15.49
CA SER A 110 -16.19 -6.12 -14.62
C SER A 110 -14.86 -5.41 -14.90
N ARG A 111 -14.81 -4.09 -14.67
CA ARG A 111 -13.58 -3.28 -14.79
C ARG A 111 -12.41 -3.91 -14.04
N GLU A 112 -12.66 -4.35 -12.82
CA GLU A 112 -11.64 -4.96 -11.96
C GLU A 112 -11.19 -6.31 -12.51
N ARG A 113 -12.09 -7.11 -13.07
CA ARG A 113 -11.72 -8.38 -13.70
C ARG A 113 -10.82 -8.17 -14.93
N VAL A 114 -11.12 -7.16 -15.76
CA VAL A 114 -10.25 -6.77 -16.89
C VAL A 114 -8.87 -6.36 -16.39
N ARG A 115 -8.79 -5.54 -15.33
CA ARG A 115 -7.51 -5.15 -14.72
C ARG A 115 -6.70 -6.36 -14.28
N GLN A 116 -7.32 -7.31 -13.58
CA GLN A 116 -6.66 -8.53 -13.12
C GLN A 116 -6.12 -9.38 -14.27
N LEU A 117 -6.87 -9.50 -15.38
CA LEU A 117 -6.44 -10.24 -16.56
C LEU A 117 -5.26 -9.57 -17.27
N LEU A 118 -5.27 -8.25 -17.41
CA LEU A 118 -4.14 -7.50 -17.97
C LEU A 118 -2.89 -7.62 -17.10
N VAL A 119 -3.04 -7.49 -15.78
CA VAL A 119 -1.93 -7.69 -14.83
C VAL A 119 -1.39 -9.11 -14.90
N ARG A 120 -2.26 -10.12 -15.03
CA ARG A 120 -1.85 -11.51 -15.18
C ARG A 120 -1.09 -11.74 -16.50
N GLY A 121 -1.61 -11.25 -17.62
CA GLY A 121 -0.94 -11.38 -18.93
C GLY A 121 0.44 -10.72 -18.93
N ALA A 122 0.56 -9.54 -18.33
CA ALA A 122 1.84 -8.85 -18.20
C ALA A 122 2.82 -9.56 -17.26
N LYS A 123 2.34 -10.14 -16.15
CA LYS A 123 3.17 -10.94 -15.24
C LYS A 123 3.78 -12.17 -15.91
N ILE A 124 3.06 -12.76 -16.86
CA ILE A 124 3.47 -13.95 -17.61
C ILE A 124 4.37 -13.58 -18.81
N GLY A 125 4.54 -12.29 -19.10
CA GLY A 125 5.36 -11.82 -20.23
C GLY A 125 4.63 -11.85 -21.58
N LEU A 126 3.30 -12.06 -21.58
CA LEU A 126 2.54 -12.15 -22.82
C LEU A 126 2.45 -10.81 -23.57
N PHE A 127 2.45 -9.70 -22.83
CA PHE A 127 2.43 -8.34 -23.35
C PHE A 127 2.84 -7.34 -22.28
N GLU A 128 3.19 -6.13 -22.70
CA GLU A 128 3.39 -5.02 -21.77
C GLU A 128 2.07 -4.34 -21.40
N TYR A 129 1.88 -4.14 -20.10
CA TYR A 129 0.77 -3.37 -19.55
C TYR A 129 1.31 -2.37 -18.54
N PRO A 130 1.32 -1.06 -18.86
CA PRO A 130 1.78 -0.04 -17.93
C PRO A 130 0.78 0.05 -16.78
N PHE A 131 1.09 -0.64 -15.69
CA PHE A 131 0.31 -0.53 -14.48
C PHE A 131 0.56 0.87 -13.89
N PRO A 132 -0.46 1.72 -13.72
CA PRO A 132 -0.30 2.91 -12.91
C PRO A 132 -0.04 2.43 -11.49
N ARG A 133 1.24 2.35 -11.09
CA ARG A 133 1.59 2.11 -9.70
C ARG A 133 0.93 3.25 -8.91
N PRO A 134 0.16 2.94 -7.85
CA PRO A 134 -0.34 4.01 -6.99
C PRO A 134 0.87 4.86 -6.61
N SER A 135 0.83 6.16 -6.94
CA SER A 135 1.93 7.07 -6.68
C SER A 135 2.18 7.04 -5.17
N VAL A 136 3.25 6.36 -4.77
CA VAL A 136 3.60 6.23 -3.37
C VAL A 136 4.04 7.62 -2.92
N PRO A 137 3.41 8.21 -1.89
CA PRO A 137 3.79 9.54 -1.45
C PRO A 137 5.25 9.52 -0.99
N SER A 138 5.98 10.57 -1.34
CA SER A 138 7.36 10.73 -0.91
C SER A 138 7.44 10.95 0.59
N ARG A 139 8.59 10.63 1.21
CA ARG A 139 8.86 10.89 2.63
C ARG A 139 8.53 12.34 3.02
N ARG A 140 8.97 13.30 2.20
CA ARG A 140 8.74 14.74 2.41
C ARG A 140 7.26 15.07 2.44
N LYS A 141 6.48 14.55 1.49
CA LYS A 141 5.03 14.77 1.42
C LYS A 141 4.33 14.24 2.68
N ILE A 142 4.67 13.04 3.13
CA ILE A 142 4.09 12.45 4.35
C ILE A 142 4.34 13.34 5.56
N LEU A 143 5.57 13.84 5.74
CA LEU A 143 5.90 14.72 6.86
C LEU A 143 5.20 16.07 6.76
N ASP A 144 5.07 16.64 5.56
CA ASP A 144 4.40 17.92 5.35
C ASP A 144 2.88 17.82 5.56
N ASP A 145 2.26 16.71 5.15
CA ASP A 145 0.84 16.45 5.44
C ASP A 145 0.63 16.17 6.94
N TYR A 146 1.56 15.46 7.59
CA TYR A 146 1.54 15.28 9.03
C TYR A 146 1.67 16.61 9.80
N LYS A 147 2.52 17.53 9.34
CA LYS A 147 2.64 18.89 9.94
C LYS A 147 1.35 19.69 9.90
N LYS A 148 0.45 19.41 8.95
CA LYS A 148 -0.85 20.08 8.83
C LYS A 148 -1.89 19.46 9.76
N CYS A 149 -1.97 18.13 9.82
CA CYS A 149 -3.03 17.44 10.53
C CYS A 149 -2.67 17.04 11.97
N LEU A 150 -1.38 16.93 12.29
CA LEU A 150 -0.81 16.48 13.59
C LEU A 150 -1.28 15.11 14.07
N ARG A 151 -2.01 14.38 13.23
CA ARG A 151 -2.51 13.03 13.49
C ARG A 151 -2.22 12.15 12.28
N LEU A 152 -1.81 10.91 12.57
CA LEU A 152 -1.35 9.98 11.54
C LEU A 152 -2.53 9.38 10.74
N ASP A 153 -3.70 9.24 11.38
CA ASP A 153 -4.96 8.85 10.75
C ASP A 153 -5.38 9.86 9.67
N ALA A 154 -5.45 11.14 10.02
CA ALA A 154 -5.78 12.22 9.09
C ALA A 154 -4.73 12.35 7.97
N ALA A 155 -3.44 12.18 8.26
CA ALA A 155 -2.40 12.17 7.23
C ALA A 155 -2.56 10.99 6.24
N ALA A 156 -3.08 9.85 6.68
CA ALA A 156 -3.36 8.70 5.82
C ALA A 156 -4.52 8.98 4.87
N GLU A 157 -5.59 9.61 5.36
CA GLU A 157 -6.75 10.02 4.56
C GLU A 157 -6.37 11.01 3.47
N VAL A 158 -5.59 12.04 3.80
CA VAL A 158 -5.06 13.03 2.83
C VAL A 158 -4.26 12.36 1.72
N ASN A 159 -3.51 11.31 2.05
CA ASN A 159 -2.71 10.55 1.10
C ASN A 159 -3.48 9.41 0.40
N ARG A 160 -4.78 9.23 0.70
CA ARG A 160 -5.62 8.13 0.19
C ARG A 160 -5.02 6.75 0.45
N LEU A 161 -4.41 6.59 1.63
CA LEU A 161 -3.79 5.35 2.08
C LEU A 161 -4.55 4.79 3.28
N SER A 162 -4.55 3.46 3.43
CA SER A 162 -4.92 2.87 4.71
C SER A 162 -3.86 3.20 5.77
N LEU A 163 -4.28 3.32 7.03
CA LEU A 163 -3.37 3.59 8.15
C LEU A 163 -2.22 2.58 8.21
N GLU A 164 -2.49 1.31 7.94
CA GLU A 164 -1.48 0.26 7.94
C GLU A 164 -0.49 0.39 6.77
N SER A 165 -0.94 0.89 5.63
CA SER A 165 -0.05 1.18 4.50
C SER A 165 0.83 2.39 4.80
N LEU A 166 0.29 3.43 5.43
CA LEU A 166 1.08 4.57 5.87
C LEU A 166 2.12 4.16 6.93
N ARG A 167 1.75 3.33 7.91
CA ARG A 167 2.71 2.80 8.90
C ARG A 167 3.85 2.01 8.26
N ARG A 168 3.56 1.18 7.27
CA ARG A 168 4.59 0.46 6.48
C ARG A 168 5.51 1.44 5.75
N LEU A 169 4.95 2.50 5.16
CA LEU A 169 5.74 3.56 4.50
C LEU A 169 6.60 4.34 5.50
N CYS A 170 6.08 4.66 6.68
CA CYS A 170 6.89 5.30 7.73
C CYS A 170 8.09 4.43 8.11
N ARG A 171 7.89 3.11 8.23
CA ARG A 171 9.00 2.17 8.50
C ARG A 171 10.01 2.14 7.36
N SER A 172 9.56 2.06 6.10
CA SER A 172 10.48 2.04 4.94
C SER A 172 11.26 3.34 4.80
N TYR A 173 10.63 4.48 5.10
CA TYR A 173 11.27 5.80 5.07
C TYR A 173 11.98 6.19 6.37
N ARG A 174 12.06 5.28 7.34
CA ARG A 174 12.68 5.50 8.66
C ARG A 174 12.14 6.75 9.38
N ILE A 175 10.85 7.05 9.21
CA ILE A 175 10.16 8.09 9.97
C ILE A 175 9.91 7.54 11.37
N THR A 176 10.61 8.06 12.37
CA THR A 176 10.53 7.56 13.74
C THR A 176 9.40 8.22 14.52
N ARG A 177 9.02 7.61 15.66
CA ARG A 177 8.07 8.22 16.59
C ARG A 177 8.63 9.51 17.20
N GLU A 178 9.94 9.61 17.43
CA GLU A 178 10.54 10.85 17.95
C GLU A 178 10.43 11.99 16.92
N GLU A 179 10.63 11.71 15.63
CA GLU A 179 10.52 12.72 14.57
C GLU A 179 9.09 13.29 14.50
N LEU A 180 8.08 12.42 14.55
CA LEU A 180 6.68 12.85 14.59
C LEU A 180 6.34 13.61 15.89
N ALA A 181 6.87 13.15 17.03
CA ALA A 181 6.68 13.82 18.31
C ALA A 181 7.32 15.21 18.32
N LYS A 182 8.50 15.37 17.70
CA LYS A 182 9.18 16.65 17.54
C LYS A 182 8.33 17.60 16.71
N ILE A 183 7.87 17.18 15.53
CA ILE A 183 6.97 17.98 14.68
C ILE A 183 5.74 18.45 15.45
N ARG A 184 5.14 17.56 16.25
CA ARG A 184 3.97 17.87 17.07
C ARG A 184 4.29 18.89 18.15
N SER A 185 5.41 18.74 18.84
CA SER A 185 5.88 19.67 19.87
C SER A 185 6.15 21.05 19.27
N ASP A 186 6.84 21.12 18.13
CA ASP A 186 7.18 22.37 17.45
C ASP A 186 5.90 23.13 17.07
N ARG A 187 4.90 22.44 16.50
CA ARG A 187 3.60 23.04 16.17
C ARG A 187 2.81 23.49 17.39
N GLN A 188 2.84 22.73 18.50
CA GLN A 188 2.20 23.14 19.76
C GLN A 188 2.89 24.36 20.36
N GLN A 189 4.21 24.45 20.27
CA GLN A 189 4.98 25.61 20.72
C GLN A 189 4.63 26.84 19.89
N MET A 190 4.54 26.73 18.56
CA MET A 190 4.10 27.84 17.71
C MET A 190 2.70 28.33 18.07
N ALA A 191 1.73 27.41 18.22
CA ALA A 191 0.37 27.79 18.61
C ALA A 191 0.29 28.48 19.99
N CYS A 192 1.16 28.07 20.92
CA CYS A 192 1.32 28.72 22.23
C CYS A 192 1.85 30.16 22.08
N VAL A 193 2.82 30.38 21.19
CA VAL A 193 3.34 31.72 20.87
C VAL A 193 2.26 32.59 20.23
N ASP A 194 1.53 32.06 19.25
CA ASP A 194 0.45 32.78 18.56
C ASP A 194 -0.64 33.23 19.55
N LEU A 195 -1.08 32.32 20.44
CA LEU A 195 -2.05 32.64 21.49
C LEU A 195 -1.52 33.71 22.46
N TYR A 196 -0.24 33.66 22.81
CA TYR A 196 0.39 34.67 23.66
C TYR A 196 0.40 36.05 23.00
N ILE A 197 0.73 36.12 21.72
CA ILE A 197 0.75 37.37 20.96
C ILE A 197 -0.65 37.97 20.86
N LEU A 198 -1.66 37.15 20.56
CA LEU A 198 -3.07 37.58 20.53
C LEU A 198 -3.50 38.18 21.87
N LEU A 199 -3.22 37.51 22.99
CA LEU A 199 -3.53 38.03 24.32
C LEU A 199 -2.76 39.33 24.63
N ALA A 200 -1.51 39.44 24.18
CA ALA A 200 -0.73 40.66 24.37
C ALA A 200 -1.30 41.84 23.57
N GLN A 201 -1.85 41.59 22.38
CA GLN A 201 -2.54 42.59 21.57
C GLN A 201 -3.85 43.03 22.23
N GLU A 202 -4.65 42.09 22.74
CA GLU A 202 -5.91 42.41 23.44
C GLU A 202 -5.69 43.26 24.69
N VAL A 203 -4.64 42.98 25.45
CA VAL A 203 -4.31 43.70 26.70
C VAL A 203 -3.55 45.01 26.42
N GLY A 204 -2.96 45.16 25.23
CA GLY A 204 -2.14 46.31 24.85
C GLY A 204 -0.70 46.27 25.38
N HIS A 205 -0.32 45.22 26.12
CA HIS A 205 1.05 44.96 26.60
C HIS A 205 1.29 43.48 26.83
N HIS A 206 2.56 43.09 26.95
CA HIS A 206 2.93 41.70 27.24
C HIS A 206 2.48 41.26 28.65
N PRO A 207 1.54 40.32 28.76
CA PRO A 207 0.86 40.02 30.02
C PRO A 207 1.82 39.37 31.02
N THR A 208 1.85 39.92 32.23
CA THR A 208 2.59 39.40 33.40
C THR A 208 2.04 38.03 33.85
N ALA A 209 2.81 37.32 34.67
CA ALA A 209 2.38 36.02 35.20
C ALA A 209 1.07 36.12 36.00
N THR A 210 0.84 37.23 36.70
CA THR A 210 -0.39 37.52 37.44
C THR A 210 -1.57 37.84 36.52
N GLU A 211 -1.34 38.55 35.42
CA GLU A 211 -2.39 38.84 34.43
C GLU A 211 -2.82 37.57 33.70
N LEU A 212 -1.87 36.71 33.33
CA LEU A 212 -2.17 35.40 32.74
C LEU A 212 -3.01 34.51 33.67
N LEU A 213 -2.76 34.53 34.98
CA LEU A 213 -3.54 33.75 35.96
C LEU A 213 -5.00 34.21 36.08
N ARG A 214 -5.24 35.51 35.92
CA ARG A 214 -6.59 36.09 36.02
C ARG A 214 -7.45 35.79 34.79
N LEU A 215 -6.83 35.62 33.63
CA LEU A 215 -7.53 35.29 32.39
C LEU A 215 -7.82 33.78 32.29
N LYS A 216 -9.03 33.42 31.87
CA LYS A 216 -9.42 32.00 31.67
C LYS A 216 -8.51 31.31 30.65
N ALA A 217 -8.24 31.96 29.52
CA ALA A 217 -7.30 31.48 28.50
C ALA A 217 -5.83 31.51 28.97
N GLY A 218 -5.48 32.47 29.83
CA GLY A 218 -4.12 32.65 30.31
C GLY A 218 -3.62 31.55 31.25
N ARG A 219 -4.51 30.89 32.01
CA ARG A 219 -4.15 29.73 32.85
C ARG A 219 -3.64 28.54 32.04
N SER A 220 -4.34 28.19 30.96
CA SER A 220 -3.93 27.12 30.04
C SER A 220 -2.62 27.48 29.35
N LEU A 221 -2.51 28.72 28.86
CA LEU A 221 -1.30 29.22 28.22
C LEU A 221 -0.09 29.20 29.17
N GLN A 222 -0.28 29.60 30.44
CA GLN A 222 0.80 29.57 31.43
C GLN A 222 1.31 28.14 31.67
N TRP A 223 0.42 27.15 31.70
CA TRP A 223 0.82 25.75 31.80
C TRP A 223 1.59 25.29 30.55
N GLN A 224 1.13 25.65 29.35
CA GLN A 224 1.83 25.35 28.09
C GLN A 224 3.23 25.99 28.04
N ILE A 225 3.35 27.24 28.49
CA ILE A 225 4.62 27.96 28.60
C ILE A 225 5.56 27.26 29.58
N ARG A 226 5.08 26.83 30.76
CA ARG A 226 5.90 26.08 31.72
C ARG A 226 6.35 24.74 31.16
N LYS A 227 5.48 24.03 30.44
CA LYS A 227 5.81 22.75 29.84
C LYS A 227 6.87 22.87 28.72
N GLY A 228 6.78 23.91 27.89
CA GLY A 228 7.70 24.11 26.77
C GLY A 228 9.01 24.83 27.11
N TRP A 229 8.98 25.81 28.03
CA TRP A 229 10.11 26.70 28.32
C TRP A 229 10.51 26.75 29.81
N GLY A 230 9.82 25.99 30.67
CA GLY A 230 10.03 25.97 32.12
C GLY A 230 9.45 27.18 32.86
N SER A 231 9.65 28.39 32.34
CA SER A 231 9.16 29.63 32.94
C SER A 231 8.75 30.69 31.91
N LEU A 232 7.85 31.60 32.31
CA LEU A 232 7.45 32.75 31.49
C LEU A 232 8.64 33.66 31.14
N ARG A 233 9.65 33.73 32.03
CA ARG A 233 10.87 34.51 31.79
C ARG A 233 11.69 33.91 30.66
N ASN A 234 11.88 32.58 30.67
CA ASN A 234 12.61 31.88 29.60
C ASN A 234 11.88 31.98 28.26
N PHE A 235 10.56 31.84 28.27
CA PHE A 235 9.72 32.03 27.10
C PHE A 235 9.88 33.44 26.49
N ARG A 236 9.77 34.49 27.31
CA ARG A 236 9.98 35.87 26.85
C ARG A 236 11.40 36.11 26.35
N LYS A 237 12.41 35.56 27.02
CA LYS A 237 13.81 35.62 26.57
C LYS A 237 13.98 34.97 25.20
N ALA A 238 13.36 33.81 24.97
CA ALA A 238 13.40 33.11 23.68
C ALA A 238 12.74 33.93 22.56
N LEU A 239 11.73 34.75 22.88
CA LEU A 239 11.05 35.64 21.94
C LEU A 239 11.66 37.05 21.84
N GLY A 240 12.75 37.34 22.57
CA GLY A 240 13.34 38.69 22.61
C GLY A 240 12.45 39.75 23.30
N ILE A 241 11.48 39.34 24.12
CA ILE A 241 10.53 40.23 24.80
C ILE A 241 11.13 40.73 26.11
N THR A 242 11.30 42.05 26.23
CA THR A 242 11.77 42.68 27.46
C THR A 242 10.74 42.53 28.58
N PRO A 243 11.12 42.04 29.77
CA PRO A 243 10.19 41.93 30.88
C PRO A 243 9.69 43.33 31.31
N PRO A 244 8.40 43.47 31.68
CA PRO A 244 7.89 44.73 32.18
C PRO A 244 8.65 45.13 33.44
N LEU A 245 9.06 46.40 33.51
CA LEU A 245 9.81 46.93 34.65
C LEU A 245 9.05 46.66 35.96
N PRO A 246 9.73 46.17 37.02
CA PRO A 246 9.10 45.92 38.31
C PRO A 246 8.47 47.21 38.84
N ARG A 247 7.28 47.07 39.46
CA ARG A 247 6.44 48.18 39.92
C ARG A 247 7.20 49.22 40.78
N ARG A 248 8.16 48.76 41.60
CA ARG A 248 9.06 49.62 42.41
C ARG A 248 9.88 50.61 41.58
N ARG A 249 10.48 50.18 40.46
CA ARG A 249 11.26 51.06 39.57
C ARG A 249 10.41 52.08 38.82
N LYS A 250 9.15 51.75 38.48
CA LYS A 250 8.21 52.72 37.88
C LYS A 250 7.85 53.82 38.88
N GLN A 251 7.74 53.51 40.16
CA GLN A 251 7.52 54.49 41.22
C GLN A 251 8.76 55.37 41.45
N GLU A 252 9.96 54.79 41.49
CA GLU A 252 11.22 55.54 41.64
C GLU A 252 11.52 56.47 40.46
N MET A 253 11.22 56.06 39.22
CA MET A 253 11.33 56.96 38.06
C MET A 253 10.30 58.08 38.13
N ARG A 254 9.04 57.79 38.51
CA ARG A 254 8.01 58.83 38.67
C ARG A 254 8.33 59.83 39.78
N THR A 255 8.99 59.43 40.85
CA THR A 255 9.40 60.35 41.93
C THR A 255 10.66 61.14 41.58
N ARG A 256 11.57 60.58 40.78
CA ARG A 256 12.74 61.32 40.24
C ARG A 256 12.35 62.45 39.28
N TRP A 257 11.38 62.22 38.39
CA TRP A 257 10.88 63.24 37.46
C TRP A 257 10.03 64.35 38.11
N LYS A 258 9.53 64.13 39.33
CA LYS A 258 8.81 65.15 40.10
C LYS A 258 9.73 65.99 41.01
N LYS A 259 11.02 65.64 41.10
CA LYS A 259 12.03 66.32 41.93
C LYS A 259 13.10 67.04 41.09
N ALA A 260 13.01 66.96 39.78
CA ALA A 260 13.76 67.77 38.82
C ALA A 260 12.80 68.82 38.25
#